data_AF-A0A9W6T249-F1
#
_entry.id   AF-A0A9W6T249-F1
#
_cell.length_a   1.000
_cell.length_b   1.000
_cell.length_c   1.000
_cell.angle_alpha   90.00
_cell.angle_beta   90.00
_cell.angle_gamma   90.00
#
_symmetry.space_group_name_H-M   'P 1'
#
loop_
_entity.id
_entity.type
_entity.pdbx_description
1 polymer ?
#
loop_
_entity_poly.entity_id
_entity_poly.type
_entity_poly.pdbx_seq_one_letter_code
_entity_poly.pdbx_strand_id
1 'polypeptide(L)'
;MDELYEKELLESLEGDDITKRSESDENEDDVTRVTKQTMENLKAGEKLMEALDICFKEIEDAEQYQKDLKAFKLRKLTQQPIPPTKNSLLAALNIEPEVYVLDVLKKIKASQLEDALLVLPFSYTVKLLKFIGIWTNPDNINKNITSISLICRTLFFCIRSNSMEFISQKDETFVKDISKLKEQLRTYLKQTVNEVGFNVSGLKFLKNQWKMNHSFEFADAEAQSELKGEGKSRKRMYTTLA
;
A
#
# COMPACT_ATOMS: atom_id res chain seq x y z
N MET A 1 -13.22 5.65 25.23
CA MET A 1 -14.01 4.70 26.05
C MET A 1 -13.87 3.31 25.49
N ASP A 2 -14.01 3.13 24.17
CA ASP A 2 -13.82 1.82 23.52
C ASP A 2 -12.39 1.27 23.63
N GLU A 3 -11.34 2.11 23.48
CA GLU A 3 -9.95 1.67 23.65
C GLU A 3 -9.61 1.18 25.06
N LEU A 4 -10.27 1.71 26.08
CA LEU A 4 -10.09 1.30 27.47
C LEU A 4 -10.83 -0.01 27.74
N TYR A 5 -12.04 -0.15 27.19
CA TYR A 5 -12.83 -1.39 27.25
C TYR A 5 -12.15 -2.54 26.49
N GLU A 6 -11.56 -2.28 25.33
CA GLU A 6 -10.76 -3.26 24.59
C GLU A 6 -9.55 -3.73 25.40
N LYS A 7 -8.89 -2.80 26.09
CA LYS A 7 -7.71 -3.11 26.90
C LYS A 7 -8.08 -3.94 28.13
N GLU A 8 -9.19 -3.63 28.79
CA GLU A 8 -9.69 -4.36 29.95
C GLU A 8 -10.18 -5.77 29.57
N LEU A 9 -10.78 -5.92 28.39
CA LEU A 9 -11.20 -7.22 27.87
C LEU A 9 -10.00 -8.12 27.53
N LEU A 10 -8.93 -7.54 26.98
CA LEU A 10 -7.66 -8.24 26.72
C LEU A 10 -7.00 -8.70 28.01
N GLU A 11 -6.94 -7.83 29.02
CA GLU A 11 -6.33 -8.14 30.32
C GLU A 11 -7.11 -9.23 31.07
N SER A 12 -8.44 -9.28 30.90
CA SER A 12 -9.28 -10.35 31.45
C SER A 12 -9.12 -11.70 30.73
N LEU A 13 -8.70 -11.71 29.47
CA LEU A 13 -8.47 -12.94 28.70
C LEU A 13 -7.08 -13.53 28.99
N GLU A 14 -6.13 -12.70 29.41
CA GLU A 14 -4.76 -13.08 29.79
C GLU A 14 -4.65 -13.68 31.21
N GLY A 15 -5.73 -13.68 32.00
CA GLY A 15 -5.71 -13.95 33.44
C GLY A 15 -5.78 -15.40 33.92
N ASP A 16 -5.87 -16.42 33.06
CA ASP A 16 -6.30 -17.77 33.48
C ASP A 16 -5.23 -18.88 33.44
N ASP A 17 -3.93 -18.58 33.46
CA ASP A 17 -2.87 -19.63 33.47
C ASP A 17 -1.73 -19.39 34.48
N ILE A 18 -2.07 -19.12 35.75
CA ILE A 18 -1.09 -18.90 36.84
C ILE A 18 -0.64 -20.22 37.52
N THR A 19 -0.73 -21.38 36.86
CA THR A 19 -0.29 -22.65 37.48
C THR A 19 0.82 -23.39 36.72
N LYS A 20 2.07 -22.90 36.87
CA LYS A 20 3.27 -23.65 37.33
C LYS A 20 4.56 -22.97 36.86
N ARG A 21 5.23 -22.25 37.76
CA ARG A 21 6.63 -21.83 37.61
C ARG A 21 7.57 -23.05 37.70
N SER A 22 8.12 -23.48 36.56
CA SER A 22 9.40 -24.21 36.50
C SER A 22 9.99 -24.21 35.08
N GLU A 23 11.19 -23.63 34.93
CA GLU A 23 12.19 -23.85 33.85
C GLU A 23 11.72 -23.79 32.38
N SER A 24 10.64 -23.05 32.06
CA SER A 24 10.13 -22.89 30.67
C SER A 24 10.11 -21.44 30.18
N ASP A 25 10.74 -20.49 30.88
CA ASP A 25 10.61 -19.05 30.62
C ASP A 25 11.05 -18.61 29.21
N GLU A 26 12.06 -19.24 28.59
CA GLU A 26 12.49 -18.85 27.22
C GLU A 26 11.50 -19.29 26.13
N ASN A 27 10.83 -20.44 26.29
CA ASN A 27 9.84 -20.92 25.32
C ASN A 27 8.47 -20.25 25.54
N GLU A 28 8.11 -19.92 26.77
CA GLU A 28 6.88 -19.19 27.09
C GLU A 28 6.94 -17.74 26.59
N ASP A 29 8.10 -17.07 26.71
CA ASP A 29 8.29 -15.73 26.14
C ASP A 29 8.21 -15.72 24.62
N ASP A 30 8.77 -16.73 23.93
CA ASP A 30 8.66 -16.81 22.47
C ASP A 30 7.25 -17.20 22.02
N VAL A 31 6.57 -18.12 22.70
CA VAL A 31 5.16 -18.46 22.41
C VAL A 31 4.25 -17.26 22.64
N THR A 32 4.42 -16.53 23.76
CA THR A 32 3.63 -15.33 24.05
C THR A 32 3.94 -14.16 23.11
N ARG A 33 5.18 -14.02 22.62
CA ARG A 33 5.53 -13.04 21.58
C ARG A 33 4.91 -13.39 20.22
N VAL A 34 4.92 -14.66 19.85
CA VAL A 34 4.30 -15.15 18.60
C VAL A 34 2.78 -14.96 18.65
N THR A 35 2.12 -15.27 19.77
CA THR A 35 0.67 -15.01 19.91
C THR A 35 0.34 -13.52 19.86
N LYS A 36 1.12 -12.66 20.52
CA LYS A 36 0.96 -11.19 20.45
C LYS A 36 1.13 -10.64 19.04
N GLN A 37 2.15 -11.09 18.30
CA GLN A 37 2.36 -10.66 16.92
C GLN A 37 1.22 -11.11 16.00
N THR A 38 0.72 -12.33 16.19
CA THR A 38 -0.42 -12.84 15.40
C THR A 38 -1.70 -12.06 15.70
N MET A 39 -1.92 -11.69 16.96
CA MET A 39 -3.07 -10.87 17.38
C MET A 39 -2.99 -9.43 16.84
N GLU A 40 -1.81 -8.79 16.86
CA GLU A 40 -1.63 -7.47 16.25
C GLU A 40 -1.92 -7.49 14.73
N ASN A 41 -1.52 -8.56 14.05
CA ASN A 41 -1.77 -8.74 12.61
C ASN A 41 -3.27 -8.89 12.30
N LEU A 42 -3.99 -9.67 13.11
CA LEU A 42 -5.44 -9.82 13.00
C LEU A 42 -6.15 -8.48 13.21
N LYS A 43 -5.75 -7.71 14.23
CA LYS A 43 -6.30 -6.37 14.50
C LYS A 43 -6.09 -5.40 13.34
N ALA A 44 -4.92 -5.46 12.69
CA ALA A 44 -4.64 -4.63 11.51
C ALA A 44 -5.55 -5.00 10.31
N GLY A 45 -5.84 -6.29 10.12
CA GLY A 45 -6.78 -6.78 9.12
C GLY A 45 -8.22 -6.33 9.38
N GLU A 46 -8.71 -6.51 10.61
CA GLU A 46 -10.07 -6.10 11.03
C GLU A 46 -10.28 -4.59 10.86
N LYS A 47 -9.30 -3.78 11.28
CA LYS A 47 -9.35 -2.32 11.11
C LYS A 47 -9.43 -1.91 9.64
N LEU A 48 -8.73 -2.63 8.75
CA LEU A 48 -8.81 -2.40 7.31
C LEU A 48 -10.19 -2.79 6.77
N MET A 49 -10.78 -3.89 7.25
CA MET A 49 -12.13 -4.32 6.85
C MET A 49 -13.19 -3.31 7.24
N GLU A 50 -13.14 -2.81 8.48
CA GLU A 50 -14.06 -1.77 8.95
C GLU A 50 -13.97 -0.50 8.09
N ALA A 51 -12.74 -0.04 7.81
CA ALA A 51 -12.51 1.11 6.95
C ALA A 51 -13.05 0.88 5.53
N LEU A 52 -12.86 -0.32 4.98
CA LEU A 52 -13.39 -0.68 3.67
C LEU A 52 -14.92 -0.68 3.68
N ASP A 53 -15.59 -1.20 4.69
CA ASP A 53 -17.05 -1.25 4.72
C ASP A 53 -17.69 0.14 4.83
N ILE A 54 -17.15 0.99 5.70
CA ILE A 54 -17.61 2.38 5.85
C ILE A 54 -17.50 3.11 4.51
N CYS A 55 -16.32 3.05 3.89
CA CYS A 55 -16.05 3.79 2.66
C CYS A 55 -16.74 3.19 1.44
N PHE A 56 -16.87 1.86 1.38
CA PHE A 56 -17.50 1.19 0.25
C PHE A 56 -18.99 1.48 0.21
N LYS A 57 -19.66 1.49 1.37
CA LYS A 57 -21.06 1.89 1.47
C LYS A 57 -21.28 3.33 0.99
N GLU A 58 -20.40 4.25 1.36
CA GLU A 58 -20.51 5.65 0.91
C GLU A 58 -20.31 5.80 -0.61
N ILE A 59 -19.41 5.02 -1.21
CA ILE A 59 -19.24 4.98 -2.66
C ILE A 59 -20.46 4.39 -3.35
N GLU A 60 -21.00 3.28 -2.85
CA GLU A 60 -22.22 2.67 -3.42
C GLU A 60 -23.43 3.59 -3.32
N ASP A 61 -23.63 4.24 -2.18
CA ASP A 61 -24.71 5.22 -1.98
C ASP A 61 -24.55 6.41 -2.94
N ALA A 62 -23.32 6.89 -3.14
CA ALA A 62 -23.02 7.97 -4.08
C ALA A 62 -23.25 7.54 -5.54
N GLU A 63 -22.83 6.33 -5.93
CA GLU A 63 -23.06 5.78 -7.26
C GLU A 63 -24.55 5.60 -7.54
N GLN A 64 -25.30 5.09 -6.56
CA GLN A 64 -26.74 4.88 -6.68
C GLN A 64 -27.46 6.21 -6.83
N TYR A 65 -27.13 7.20 -5.99
CA TYR A 65 -27.62 8.57 -6.13
C TYR A 65 -27.34 9.16 -7.52
N GLN A 66 -26.12 8.95 -8.06
CA GLN A 66 -25.80 9.42 -9.41
C GLN A 66 -26.61 8.70 -10.50
N LYS A 67 -26.87 7.40 -10.36
CA LYS A 67 -27.72 6.63 -11.29
C LYS A 67 -29.16 7.15 -11.26
N ASP A 68 -29.70 7.38 -10.06
CA ASP A 68 -31.06 7.89 -9.87
C ASP A 68 -31.20 9.32 -10.39
N LEU A 69 -30.18 10.15 -10.20
CA LEU A 69 -30.15 11.53 -10.72
C LEU A 69 -30.08 11.55 -12.25
N LYS A 70 -29.32 10.63 -12.87
CA LYS A 70 -29.32 10.45 -14.32
C LYS A 70 -30.69 9.95 -14.82
N ALA A 71 -31.32 9.02 -14.12
CA ALA A 71 -32.65 8.52 -14.46
C ALA A 71 -33.73 9.61 -14.35
N PHE A 72 -33.65 10.47 -13.32
CA PHE A 72 -34.50 11.65 -13.16
C PHE A 72 -34.29 12.66 -14.30
N LYS A 73 -33.04 12.97 -14.66
CA LYS A 73 -32.72 13.84 -15.82
C LYS A 73 -33.29 13.30 -17.14
N LEU A 74 -33.33 11.98 -17.29
CA LEU A 74 -33.93 11.28 -18.43
C LEU A 74 -35.46 11.15 -18.32
N ARG A 75 -36.10 11.83 -17.34
CA ARG A 75 -37.55 11.80 -17.04
C ARG A 75 -38.13 10.40 -16.76
N LYS A 76 -37.28 9.45 -16.35
CA LYS A 76 -37.71 8.10 -15.94
C LYS A 76 -38.13 8.04 -14.46
N LEU A 77 -37.74 9.02 -13.67
CA LEU A 77 -38.12 9.17 -12.27
C LEU A 77 -38.94 10.45 -12.07
N THR A 78 -39.98 10.36 -11.25
CA THR A 78 -40.90 11.48 -10.93
C THR A 78 -40.42 12.34 -9.77
N GLN A 79 -39.51 11.82 -8.93
CA GLN A 79 -39.01 12.50 -7.73
C GLN A 79 -37.52 12.79 -7.85
N GLN A 80 -37.10 13.98 -7.39
CA GLN A 80 -35.70 14.35 -7.33
C GLN A 80 -35.02 13.54 -6.22
N PRO A 81 -33.95 12.78 -6.53
CA PRO A 81 -33.22 12.03 -5.52
C PRO A 81 -32.56 12.97 -4.52
N ILE A 82 -32.49 12.56 -3.26
CA ILE A 82 -31.88 13.29 -2.14
C ILE A 82 -30.43 12.85 -2.02
N PRO A 83 -29.45 13.76 -1.82
CA PRO A 83 -28.07 13.37 -1.63
C PRO A 83 -27.93 12.48 -0.38
N PRO A 84 -27.16 11.38 -0.45
CA PRO A 84 -26.99 10.48 0.67
C PRO A 84 -26.30 11.20 1.84
N THR A 85 -26.72 10.89 3.06
CA THR A 85 -26.04 11.34 4.28
C THR A 85 -24.67 10.70 4.39
N LYS A 86 -23.62 11.52 4.42
CA LYS A 86 -22.25 11.07 4.66
C LYS A 86 -22.14 10.37 6.01
N ASN A 87 -21.23 9.39 6.12
CA ASN A 87 -20.95 8.76 7.40
C ASN A 87 -20.44 9.81 8.41
N SER A 88 -20.87 9.73 9.67
CA SER A 88 -20.49 10.69 10.72
C SER A 88 -18.98 10.76 10.93
N LEU A 89 -18.26 9.64 10.79
CA LEU A 89 -16.81 9.58 10.94
C LEU A 89 -16.09 10.32 9.79
N LEU A 90 -16.50 10.07 8.55
CA LEU A 90 -15.94 10.73 7.37
C LEU A 90 -16.31 12.21 7.31
N ALA A 91 -17.51 12.56 7.74
CA ALA A 91 -17.97 13.94 7.88
C ALA A 91 -17.17 14.70 8.95
N ALA A 92 -16.88 14.07 10.09
CA ALA A 92 -16.08 14.67 11.16
C ALA A 92 -14.63 14.93 10.73
N LEU A 93 -14.04 14.01 9.97
CA LEU A 93 -12.68 14.15 9.46
C LEU A 93 -12.59 15.05 8.21
N ASN A 94 -13.70 15.26 7.50
CA ASN A 94 -13.78 15.97 6.22
C ASN A 94 -12.82 15.40 5.15
N ILE A 95 -12.70 14.07 5.10
CA ILE A 95 -11.81 13.33 4.20
C ILE A 95 -12.66 12.51 3.22
N GLU A 96 -12.20 12.40 1.96
CA GLU A 96 -12.83 11.52 0.97
C GLU A 96 -12.67 10.04 1.35
N PRO A 97 -13.66 9.17 1.07
CA PRO A 97 -13.61 7.75 1.43
C PRO A 97 -12.34 7.05 0.93
N GLU A 98 -11.90 7.38 -0.29
CA GLU A 98 -10.70 6.82 -0.91
C GLU A 98 -9.42 7.15 -0.12
N VAL A 99 -9.33 8.38 0.39
CA VAL A 99 -8.15 8.86 1.12
C VAL A 99 -8.10 8.25 2.51
N TYR A 100 -9.25 8.04 3.15
CA TYR A 100 -9.33 7.40 4.46
C TYR A 100 -8.82 5.96 4.44
N VAL A 101 -9.28 5.14 3.48
CA VAL A 101 -8.81 3.75 3.33
C VAL A 101 -7.30 3.71 3.06
N LEU A 102 -6.79 4.64 2.25
CA LEU A 102 -5.35 4.73 1.98
C LEU A 102 -4.55 5.13 3.23
N ASP A 103 -5.08 6.01 4.09
CA ASP A 103 -4.44 6.40 5.35
C ASP A 103 -4.41 5.22 6.35
N VAL A 104 -5.49 4.46 6.44
CA VAL A 104 -5.52 3.22 7.25
C VAL A 104 -4.48 2.22 6.74
N LEU A 105 -4.40 2.02 5.42
CA LEU A 105 -3.40 1.13 4.81
C LEU A 105 -1.95 1.57 5.10
N LYS A 106 -1.69 2.88 5.10
CA LYS A 106 -0.36 3.45 5.43
C LYS A 106 0.03 3.26 6.89
N LYS A 107 -0.94 3.22 7.81
CA LYS A 107 -0.69 3.05 9.25
C LYS A 107 -0.30 1.61 9.60
N ILE A 108 -0.58 0.64 8.73
CA ILE A 108 -0.19 -0.75 8.94
C ILE A 108 1.33 -0.87 8.80
N LYS A 109 1.98 -1.53 9.77
CA LYS A 109 3.42 -1.79 9.73
C LYS A 109 3.75 -2.65 8.51
N ALA A 110 4.85 -2.34 7.81
CA ALA A 110 5.26 -3.09 6.62
C ALA A 110 5.50 -4.59 6.87
N SER A 111 5.85 -4.98 8.10
CA SER A 111 6.00 -6.37 8.51
C SER A 111 4.68 -7.11 8.70
N GLN A 112 3.59 -6.39 8.98
CA GLN A 112 2.26 -6.94 9.29
C GLN A 112 1.30 -6.86 8.10
N LEU A 113 1.65 -6.08 7.07
CA LEU A 113 0.79 -5.82 5.91
C LEU A 113 0.37 -7.10 5.18
N GLU A 114 1.30 -8.01 4.93
CA GLU A 114 1.00 -9.24 4.18
C GLU A 114 0.09 -10.18 4.99
N ASP A 115 0.34 -10.32 6.29
CA ASP A 115 -0.49 -11.12 7.18
C ASP A 115 -1.90 -10.52 7.33
N ALA A 116 -2.00 -9.19 7.48
CA ALA A 116 -3.27 -8.49 7.54
C ALA A 116 -4.09 -8.66 6.25
N LEU A 117 -3.44 -8.66 5.08
CA LEU A 117 -4.09 -8.89 3.79
C LEU A 117 -4.47 -10.36 3.56
N LEU A 118 -3.75 -11.30 4.18
CA LEU A 118 -4.03 -12.74 4.06
C LEU A 118 -5.30 -13.14 4.82
N VAL A 119 -5.59 -12.47 5.92
CA VAL A 119 -6.78 -12.71 6.76
C VAL A 119 -8.08 -12.24 6.07
N LEU A 120 -7.99 -11.37 5.05
CA LEU A 120 -9.14 -10.82 4.37
C LEU A 120 -9.92 -11.89 3.58
N PRO A 121 -11.24 -12.00 3.78
CA PRO A 121 -12.09 -12.79 2.90
C PRO A 121 -12.10 -12.23 1.47
N PHE A 122 -12.29 -13.09 0.46
CA PHE A 122 -12.27 -12.70 -0.95
C PHE A 122 -13.18 -11.51 -1.29
N SER A 123 -14.36 -11.44 -0.67
CA SER A 123 -15.30 -10.33 -0.87
C SER A 123 -14.68 -8.96 -0.55
N TYR A 124 -13.85 -8.88 0.49
CA TYR A 124 -13.13 -7.65 0.85
C TYR A 124 -11.95 -7.39 -0.08
N THR A 125 -11.29 -8.44 -0.56
CA THR A 125 -10.25 -8.31 -1.59
C THR A 125 -10.80 -7.67 -2.88
N VAL A 126 -12.01 -8.04 -3.30
CA VAL A 126 -12.68 -7.41 -4.46
C VAL A 126 -13.01 -5.94 -4.20
N LYS A 127 -13.51 -5.60 -3.00
CA LYS A 127 -13.73 -4.19 -2.59
C LYS A 127 -12.43 -3.40 -2.62
N LEU A 128 -11.35 -3.95 -2.06
CA LEU A 128 -10.03 -3.33 -2.03
C LEU A 128 -9.47 -3.11 -3.45
N LEU A 129 -9.68 -4.05 -4.38
CA LEU A 129 -9.29 -3.87 -5.78
C LEU A 129 -10.02 -2.72 -6.47
N LYS A 130 -11.31 -2.50 -6.16
CA LYS A 130 -12.04 -1.31 -6.63
C LYS A 130 -11.39 -0.03 -6.11
N PHE A 131 -11.04 0.04 -4.82
CA PHE A 131 -10.30 1.19 -4.27
C PHE A 131 -8.94 1.40 -4.94
N ILE A 132 -8.19 0.32 -5.20
CA ILE A 132 -6.92 0.41 -5.94
C ILE A 132 -7.13 0.95 -7.36
N GLY A 133 -8.21 0.53 -8.04
CA GLY A 133 -8.66 1.11 -9.30
C GLY A 133 -8.86 2.61 -9.23
N ILE A 134 -9.53 3.08 -8.18
CA ILE A 134 -9.80 4.49 -7.98
C ILE A 134 -8.54 5.30 -7.64
N TRP A 135 -7.65 4.75 -6.79
CA TRP A 135 -6.37 5.40 -6.47
C TRP A 135 -5.43 5.53 -7.67
N THR A 136 -5.54 4.60 -8.62
CA THR A 136 -4.69 4.52 -9.83
C THR A 136 -5.30 5.28 -11.01
N ASN A 137 -6.45 5.92 -10.83
CA ASN A 137 -6.99 6.82 -11.85
C ASN A 137 -6.03 7.99 -12.14
N PRO A 138 -5.97 8.49 -13.38
CA PRO A 138 -5.00 9.50 -13.80
C PRO A 138 -5.05 10.80 -12.96
N ASP A 139 -6.21 11.15 -12.43
CA ASP A 139 -6.39 12.34 -11.59
C ASP A 139 -5.85 12.13 -10.16
N ASN A 140 -5.90 10.90 -9.65
CA ASN A 140 -5.52 10.55 -8.28
C ASN A 140 -4.08 10.02 -8.18
N ILE A 141 -3.54 9.48 -9.28
CA ILE A 141 -2.20 8.88 -9.29
C ILE A 141 -1.11 9.91 -8.94
N ASN A 142 -1.28 11.15 -9.40
CA ASN A 142 -0.37 12.25 -9.10
C ASN A 142 -0.44 12.70 -7.63
N LYS A 143 -1.58 12.53 -6.97
CA LYS A 143 -1.72 12.81 -5.53
C LYS A 143 -1.10 11.69 -4.69
N ASN A 144 -1.09 10.47 -5.21
CA ASN A 144 -0.68 9.26 -4.49
C ASN A 144 0.75 8.78 -4.82
N ILE A 145 1.59 9.63 -5.44
CA ILE A 145 2.95 9.26 -5.90
C ILE A 145 3.78 8.61 -4.78
N THR A 146 3.79 9.19 -3.59
CA THR A 146 4.55 8.67 -2.44
C THR A 146 4.10 7.27 -2.03
N SER A 147 2.83 6.92 -2.29
CA SER A 147 2.19 5.69 -1.82
C SER A 147 2.07 4.63 -2.90
N ILE A 148 2.53 4.91 -4.12
CA ILE A 148 2.39 3.99 -5.26
C ILE A 148 3.06 2.65 -5.00
N SER A 149 4.22 2.64 -4.33
CA SER A 149 4.92 1.41 -3.98
C SER A 149 4.09 0.52 -3.03
N LEU A 150 3.43 1.14 -2.05
CA LEU A 150 2.54 0.44 -1.11
C LEU A 150 1.31 -0.11 -1.83
N ILE A 151 0.68 0.69 -2.70
CA ILE A 151 -0.48 0.28 -3.50
C ILE A 151 -0.12 -0.90 -4.40
N CYS A 152 1.02 -0.85 -5.11
CA CYS A 152 1.51 -1.95 -5.93
C CYS A 152 1.80 -3.20 -5.11
N ARG A 153 2.44 -3.07 -3.94
CA ARG A 153 2.73 -4.22 -3.06
C ARG A 153 1.43 -4.89 -2.60
N THR A 154 0.46 -4.09 -2.17
CA THR A 154 -0.87 -4.55 -1.75
C THR A 154 -1.58 -5.26 -2.91
N LEU A 155 -1.62 -4.63 -4.10
CA LEU A 155 -2.22 -5.20 -5.30
C LEU A 155 -1.63 -6.55 -5.68
N PHE A 156 -0.30 -6.64 -5.78
CA PHE A 156 0.37 -7.88 -6.17
C PHE A 156 0.20 -8.97 -5.12
N PHE A 157 0.21 -8.62 -3.83
CA PHE A 157 -0.06 -9.57 -2.76
C PHE A 157 -1.48 -10.13 -2.85
N CYS A 158 -2.49 -9.25 -2.97
CA CYS A 158 -3.89 -9.66 -3.11
C CYS A 158 -4.14 -10.60 -4.30
N ILE A 159 -3.57 -10.26 -5.46
CA ILE A 159 -3.68 -11.08 -6.69
C ILE A 159 -2.97 -12.43 -6.50
N ARG A 160 -1.76 -12.43 -5.92
CA ARG A 160 -0.97 -13.64 -5.71
C ARG A 160 -1.67 -14.59 -4.74
N SER A 161 -2.18 -14.06 -3.63
CA SER A 161 -2.83 -14.85 -2.58
C SER A 161 -4.13 -15.49 -3.07
N ASN A 162 -4.96 -14.76 -3.81
CA ASN A 162 -6.30 -15.21 -4.22
C ASN A 162 -6.38 -15.61 -5.70
N SER A 163 -5.27 -16.06 -6.29
CA SER A 163 -5.16 -16.31 -7.74
C SER A 163 -6.19 -17.31 -8.28
N MET A 164 -6.50 -18.37 -7.52
CA MET A 164 -7.50 -19.38 -7.93
C MET A 164 -8.92 -18.80 -7.93
N GLU A 165 -9.24 -17.95 -6.97
CA GLU A 165 -10.56 -17.32 -6.85
C GLU A 165 -10.77 -16.32 -7.99
N PHE A 166 -9.74 -15.55 -8.35
CA PHE A 166 -9.80 -14.65 -9.51
C PHE A 166 -10.02 -15.37 -10.83
N ILE A 167 -9.40 -16.55 -11.03
CA ILE A 167 -9.59 -17.34 -12.25
C ILE A 167 -11.01 -17.92 -12.32
N SER A 168 -11.59 -18.27 -11.18
CA SER A 168 -12.94 -18.84 -11.09
C SER A 168 -14.06 -17.81 -11.30
N GLN A 169 -13.75 -16.51 -11.13
CA GLN A 169 -14.72 -15.43 -11.23
C GLN A 169 -15.19 -15.23 -12.68
N LYS A 170 -16.51 -15.34 -12.90
CA LYS A 170 -17.15 -15.25 -14.23
C LYS A 170 -17.70 -13.88 -14.59
N ASP A 171 -17.53 -12.89 -13.71
CA ASP A 171 -18.09 -11.56 -13.92
C ASP A 171 -17.26 -10.77 -14.94
N GLU A 172 -17.83 -10.53 -16.12
CA GLU A 172 -17.18 -9.79 -17.20
C GLU A 172 -16.84 -8.35 -16.82
N THR A 173 -17.62 -7.72 -15.93
CA THR A 173 -17.38 -6.33 -15.52
C THR A 173 -16.10 -6.23 -14.70
N PHE A 174 -15.92 -7.15 -13.76
CA PHE A 174 -14.72 -7.26 -12.95
C PHE A 174 -13.46 -7.49 -13.80
N VAL A 175 -13.53 -8.37 -14.80
CA VAL A 175 -12.39 -8.63 -15.70
C VAL A 175 -12.01 -7.36 -16.48
N LYS A 176 -12.99 -6.57 -16.93
CA LYS A 176 -12.74 -5.29 -17.61
C LYS A 176 -12.09 -4.27 -16.67
N ASP A 177 -12.55 -4.18 -15.43
CA ASP A 177 -11.99 -3.28 -14.42
C ASP A 177 -10.53 -3.62 -14.11
N ILE A 178 -10.19 -4.91 -13.97
CA ILE A 178 -8.82 -5.36 -13.76
C ILE A 178 -7.94 -5.09 -14.99
N SER A 179 -8.47 -5.30 -16.20
CA SER A 179 -7.74 -4.97 -17.43
C SER A 179 -7.42 -3.48 -17.52
N LYS A 180 -8.39 -2.63 -17.17
CA LYS A 180 -8.22 -1.18 -17.11
C LYS A 180 -7.16 -0.79 -16.06
N LEU A 181 -7.25 -1.34 -14.86
CA LEU A 181 -6.27 -1.10 -13.80
C LEU A 181 -4.85 -1.48 -14.25
N LYS A 182 -4.70 -2.63 -14.91
CA LYS A 182 -3.42 -3.10 -15.46
C LYS A 182 -2.85 -2.11 -16.47
N GLU A 183 -3.66 -1.62 -17.40
CA GLU A 183 -3.23 -0.65 -18.42
C GLU A 183 -2.82 0.69 -17.80
N GLN A 184 -3.63 1.22 -16.87
CA GLN A 184 -3.35 2.45 -16.14
C GLN A 184 -2.01 2.36 -15.40
N LEU A 185 -1.85 1.31 -14.59
CA LEU A 185 -0.65 1.12 -13.77
C LEU A 185 0.60 0.93 -14.64
N ARG A 186 0.52 0.12 -15.70
CA ARG A 186 1.66 -0.09 -16.61
C ARG A 186 2.07 1.18 -17.33
N THR A 187 1.11 1.97 -17.79
CA THR A 187 1.38 3.22 -18.51
C THR A 187 2.12 4.20 -17.60
N TYR A 188 1.61 4.38 -16.38
CA TYR A 188 2.22 5.28 -15.40
C TYR A 188 3.61 4.81 -14.94
N LEU A 189 3.78 3.53 -14.61
CA LEU A 189 5.08 3.00 -14.19
C LEU A 189 6.10 3.10 -15.33
N LYS A 190 5.69 2.84 -16.57
CA LYS A 190 6.57 3.00 -17.74
C LYS A 190 7.00 4.45 -17.94
N GLN A 191 6.08 5.41 -17.78
CA GLN A 191 6.41 6.83 -17.83
C GLN A 191 7.44 7.19 -16.75
N THR A 192 7.20 6.78 -15.51
CA THR A 192 8.11 7.04 -14.38
C THR A 192 9.50 6.46 -14.63
N VAL A 193 9.57 5.21 -15.13
CA VAL A 193 10.84 4.55 -15.47
C VAL A 193 11.56 5.28 -16.61
N ASN A 194 10.83 5.75 -17.63
CA ASN A 194 11.41 6.51 -18.72
C ASN A 194 11.99 7.85 -18.26
N GLU A 195 11.27 8.59 -17.40
CA GLU A 195 11.72 9.87 -16.84
C GLU A 195 12.98 9.69 -15.98
N VAL A 196 12.96 8.71 -15.06
CA VAL A 196 14.14 8.38 -14.24
C VAL A 196 15.29 7.89 -15.12
N GLY A 197 15.01 7.04 -16.10
CA GLY A 197 16.01 6.52 -17.04
C GLY A 197 16.66 7.62 -17.88
N PHE A 198 15.89 8.59 -18.35
CA PHE A 198 16.38 9.77 -19.05
C PHE A 198 17.27 10.62 -18.13
N ASN A 199 16.81 10.93 -16.92
CA ASN A 199 17.56 11.73 -15.95
C ASN A 199 18.88 11.06 -15.55
N VAL A 200 18.87 9.76 -15.28
CA VAL A 200 20.08 8.99 -14.95
C VAL A 200 21.05 9.00 -16.13
N SER A 201 20.56 8.85 -17.35
CA SER A 201 21.40 8.87 -18.56
C SER A 201 21.98 10.26 -18.81
N GLY A 202 21.18 11.32 -18.63
CA GLY A 202 21.62 12.71 -18.74
C GLY A 202 22.71 13.05 -17.71
N LEU A 203 22.53 12.63 -16.45
CA LEU A 203 23.54 12.81 -15.40
C LEU A 203 24.82 12.03 -15.69
N LYS A 204 24.72 10.79 -16.21
CA LYS A 204 25.88 10.00 -16.64
C LYS A 204 26.63 10.67 -17.79
N PHE A 205 25.89 11.20 -18.77
CA PHE A 205 26.45 11.92 -19.91
C PHE A 205 27.19 13.19 -19.45
N LEU A 206 26.55 14.02 -18.62
CA LEU A 206 27.17 15.24 -18.08
C LEU A 206 28.41 14.93 -17.24
N LYS A 207 28.35 13.88 -16.40
CA LYS A 207 29.51 13.39 -15.64
C LYS A 207 30.65 12.96 -16.57
N ASN A 208 30.35 12.31 -17.69
CA ASN A 208 31.36 11.88 -18.65
C ASN A 208 31.99 13.08 -19.38
N GLN A 209 31.16 14.03 -19.84
CA GLN A 209 31.63 15.26 -20.47
C GLN A 209 32.49 16.10 -19.53
N TRP A 210 32.08 16.23 -18.27
CA TRP A 210 32.86 16.92 -17.25
C TRP A 210 34.22 16.25 -17.03
N LYS A 211 34.25 14.90 -16.95
CA LYS A 211 35.50 14.14 -16.86
C LYS A 211 36.37 14.32 -18.10
N MET A 212 35.82 14.39 -19.30
CA MET A 212 36.62 14.61 -20.51
C MET A 212 37.26 16.00 -20.51
N ASN A 213 36.51 17.04 -20.10
CA ASN A 213 37.01 18.42 -20.08
C ASN A 213 37.97 18.72 -18.91
N HIS A 214 37.86 17.99 -17.80
CA HIS A 214 38.67 18.21 -16.59
C HIS A 214 39.65 17.05 -16.28
N SER A 215 39.76 16.05 -17.16
CA SER A 215 40.85 15.06 -17.08
C SER A 215 42.14 15.70 -17.58
N PHE A 216 42.77 16.49 -16.73
CA PHE A 216 44.14 16.97 -16.93
C PHE A 216 45.11 15.88 -16.47
N GLU A 217 45.29 14.83 -17.25
CA GLU A 217 46.41 13.89 -17.11
C GLU A 217 46.42 12.92 -18.31
N PHE A 218 47.23 13.22 -19.32
CA PHE A 218 47.71 12.20 -20.25
C PHE A 218 48.80 11.41 -19.52
N ALA A 219 48.39 10.45 -18.72
CA ALA A 219 49.29 9.48 -18.12
C ALA A 219 49.27 8.20 -18.96
N ASP A 220 50.43 7.53 -19.10
CA ASP A 220 50.55 6.22 -19.75
C ASP A 220 49.58 5.20 -19.13
N ALA A 221 49.24 4.15 -19.88
CA ALA A 221 48.23 3.16 -19.47
C ALA A 221 48.51 2.54 -18.09
N GLU A 222 49.78 2.40 -17.71
CA GLU A 222 50.23 1.93 -16.39
C GLU A 222 49.95 2.97 -15.28
N ALA A 223 50.31 4.23 -15.50
CA ALA A 223 50.06 5.33 -14.55
C ALA A 223 48.55 5.62 -14.35
N GLN A 224 47.72 5.44 -15.38
CA GLN A 224 46.25 5.55 -15.23
C GLN A 224 45.64 4.43 -14.37
N SER A 225 46.23 3.23 -14.38
CA SER A 225 45.78 2.10 -13.56
C SER A 225 46.04 2.38 -12.08
N GLU A 226 47.23 2.88 -11.75
CA GLU A 226 47.64 3.24 -10.39
C GLU A 226 46.82 4.43 -9.83
N LEU A 227 46.60 5.48 -10.63
CA LEU A 227 45.81 6.67 -10.22
C LEU A 227 44.31 6.38 -10.01
N LYS A 228 43.74 5.41 -10.75
CA LYS A 228 42.35 4.97 -10.56
C LYS A 228 42.15 4.16 -9.28
N GLY A 229 43.19 3.46 -8.80
CA GLY A 229 43.14 2.64 -7.59
C GLY A 229 43.14 3.47 -6.30
N GLU A 230 44.09 4.40 -6.14
CA GLU A 230 44.43 4.92 -4.80
C GLU A 230 44.16 6.41 -4.56
N GLY A 231 44.08 7.24 -5.61
CA GLY A 231 44.04 8.72 -5.48
C GLY A 231 42.69 9.39 -5.77
N LYS A 232 41.92 8.89 -6.75
CA LYS A 232 40.66 9.52 -7.22
C LYS A 232 39.38 8.83 -6.74
N SER A 233 39.48 7.71 -6.02
CA SER A 233 38.35 6.99 -5.45
C SER A 233 37.87 7.65 -4.15
N ARG A 234 36.55 7.76 -3.95
CA ARG A 234 36.00 8.28 -2.68
C ARG A 234 36.27 7.24 -1.58
N LYS A 235 37.29 7.47 -0.75
CA LYS A 235 37.60 6.63 0.41
C LYS A 235 36.49 6.77 1.47
N ARG A 236 35.97 5.65 1.96
CA ARG A 236 35.04 5.57 3.09
C ARG A 236 35.67 4.66 4.13
N MET A 237 35.78 5.13 5.38
CA MET A 237 36.30 4.32 6.48
C MET A 237 35.14 3.54 7.10
N TYR A 238 35.28 2.23 7.19
CA TYR A 238 34.36 1.37 7.93
C TYR A 238 35.14 0.78 9.10
N THR A 239 34.74 1.08 10.32
CA THR A 239 35.37 0.51 11.52
C THR A 239 34.93 -0.94 11.66
N THR A 240 35.85 -1.88 11.51
CA THR A 240 35.64 -3.29 11.82
C THR A 240 36.16 -3.58 13.22
N LEU A 241 35.40 -4.31 14.04
CA LEU A 241 35.90 -4.85 15.31
C LEU A 241 36.90 -5.98 14.99
N ALA A 242 38.05 -5.95 15.66
CA ALA A 242 39.12 -6.95 15.53
C ALA A 242 38.82 -8.21 16.34
#